data_AF-A0A2A8HZY3-F1
#
_entry.id   AF-A0A2A8HZY3-F1
#
_cell.length_a   1.000
_cell.length_b   1.000
_cell.length_c   1.000
_cell.angle_alpha   90.00
_cell.angle_beta   90.00
_cell.angle_gamma   90.00
#
_symmetry.space_group_name_H-M   'P 1'
#
loop_
_entity.id
_entity.type
_entity.pdbx_description
1 polymer ?
#
loop_
_entity_poly.entity_id
_entity_poly.type
_entity_poly.pdbx_seq_one_letter_code
_entity_poly.pdbx_strand_id
1 'polypeptide(L)'
;MAIKAPRALGIASLVALTASLAACGPDDRVNSPDHYSMLDNGYEWPMDTFGFGDAGNPGGEALPPMPSAQPMVYAPGREPASYASGYGYAPRYYDDYYDDSRDYYAPQPSSYYADDAGTDTFSYLALAALLGGVLADSPPDYAFDYGGVQPWAWRTGDRYVRYAEPIRSGYRYYYYEPGAARPFLVRDPYYSYGYRGSDLAVIYDRNGRVLDRDRLRNQRRVATRYYDRGVDLHRAAQSRRHRGVAAPLWTRQRGAIVNDQRNWERARSSREGWRNWTRVHEPAVETRWAQEQAARTYAAQRFDQWRSRDYRGTAPRFYREASKSSRVRKAVLARQQAALRQQQVRAERRAESARGVPAVVRRETDRPTAQSSRPQDRRTLQRRAQQQRQVREASQRRALHRTPVRQASQRREQLRAETRSISQRQAQARHVSQRRPQQQAQVRQVSQRRAQQHEQARQVSQRRAQQSAQARQVSQRRAQQQAQARQVSQRRAQQSAQARQASQRRAQQQAQARQASQRRAQQSAQARQVSQRRAQQQAQARQASQRRAQQQTQARQVPQRREQRQAQARQSARRSADMRRGIDRRIATRDN
;
A
#
# COMPACT_ATOMS: atom_id res chain seq x y z
N MET A 1 -64.20 35.12 24.65
CA MET A 1 -64.83 34.48 23.47
C MET A 1 -63.92 33.33 23.05
N ALA A 2 -64.39 32.08 23.18
CA ALA A 2 -65.01 31.30 22.09
C ALA A 2 -63.93 30.65 21.18
N ILE A 3 -63.33 29.53 21.54
CA ILE A 3 -63.87 28.13 21.52
C ILE A 3 -64.18 27.64 20.09
N LYS A 4 -63.37 26.67 19.60
CA LYS A 4 -63.85 25.50 18.84
C LYS A 4 -62.79 24.38 18.72
N ALA A 5 -63.20 23.18 19.11
CA ALA A 5 -62.65 21.83 18.90
C ALA A 5 -63.89 20.90 18.65
N PRO A 6 -63.87 19.54 18.57
CA PRO A 6 -62.79 18.52 18.53
C PRO A 6 -62.62 17.99 17.08
N ARG A 7 -62.31 16.73 16.67
CA ARG A 7 -62.08 15.35 17.22
C ARG A 7 -60.99 14.72 16.31
N ALA A 8 -59.98 13.93 16.70
CA ALA A 8 -59.79 12.85 17.70
C ALA A 8 -60.14 11.43 17.22
N LEU A 9 -59.11 10.59 17.01
CA LEU A 9 -59.08 9.11 16.94
C LEU A 9 -57.60 8.64 16.77
N GLY A 10 -57.04 7.65 17.49
CA GLY A 10 -57.54 7.04 18.74
C GLY A 10 -57.15 5.58 19.08
N ILE A 11 -55.90 5.13 18.89
CA ILE A 11 -55.39 3.80 19.37
C ILE A 11 -53.91 4.02 19.77
N ALA A 12 -53.42 3.88 21.02
CA ALA A 12 -53.33 2.72 21.94
C ALA A 12 -52.37 1.60 21.43
N SER A 13 -51.51 0.94 22.22
CA SER A 13 -51.07 1.10 23.64
C SER A 13 -49.76 0.31 23.86
N LEU A 14 -49.30 0.20 25.13
CA LEU A 14 -48.23 -0.70 25.64
C LEU A 14 -46.77 -0.32 25.33
N VAL A 15 -46.22 0.56 26.17
CA VAL A 15 -44.82 0.49 26.60
C VAL A 15 -44.76 -0.39 27.84
N ALA A 16 -44.00 -1.49 27.80
CA ALA A 16 -43.69 -2.30 28.97
C ALA A 16 -42.30 -1.92 29.52
N LEU A 17 -42.26 -1.59 30.81
CA LEU A 17 -41.06 -1.14 31.51
C LEU A 17 -40.63 -2.25 32.48
N THR A 18 -39.48 -2.88 32.23
CA THR A 18 -38.85 -3.83 33.16
C THR A 18 -37.40 -3.42 33.39
N ALA A 19 -37.10 -3.04 34.62
CA ALA A 19 -35.75 -2.78 35.10
C ALA A 19 -35.38 -3.84 36.13
N SER A 20 -34.27 -4.54 35.89
CA SER A 20 -33.71 -5.53 36.81
C SER A 20 -32.25 -5.17 37.11
N LEU A 21 -31.86 -5.31 38.38
CA LEU A 21 -30.53 -5.00 38.90
C LEU A 21 -29.70 -6.27 39.15
N ALA A 22 -28.37 -6.10 39.21
CA ALA A 22 -27.35 -7.13 39.44
C ALA A 22 -27.21 -8.19 38.30
N ALA A 23 -26.10 -8.91 38.17
CA ALA A 23 -24.92 -9.01 39.04
C ALA A 23 -23.58 -9.03 38.25
N CYS A 24 -22.49 -9.41 38.91
CA CYS A 24 -21.13 -9.52 38.34
C CYS A 24 -21.02 -10.60 37.24
N GLY A 25 -20.03 -10.45 36.34
CA GLY A 25 -19.48 -11.57 35.56
C GLY A 25 -18.39 -12.35 36.34
N PRO A 26 -17.56 -13.20 35.71
CA PRO A 26 -17.32 -13.34 34.27
C PRO A 26 -17.58 -14.78 33.72
N ASP A 27 -16.97 -15.08 32.57
CA ASP A 27 -16.98 -16.36 31.83
C ASP A 27 -18.36 -16.86 31.36
N ASP A 28 -18.60 -16.75 30.06
CA ASP A 28 -19.44 -17.71 29.34
C ASP A 28 -18.72 -18.14 28.04
N ARG A 29 -17.90 -19.19 28.15
CA ARG A 29 -17.12 -19.74 27.03
C ARG A 29 -17.94 -20.77 26.27
N VAL A 30 -18.98 -20.30 25.59
CA VAL A 30 -19.81 -21.17 24.75
C VAL A 30 -18.98 -21.70 23.58
N ASN A 31 -18.92 -23.03 23.45
CA ASN A 31 -18.21 -23.73 22.38
C ASN A 31 -18.70 -23.26 21.00
N SER A 32 -17.83 -22.57 20.27
CA SER A 32 -17.99 -22.29 18.84
C SER A 32 -17.18 -23.31 18.03
N PRO A 33 -17.77 -24.01 17.04
CA PRO A 33 -17.02 -24.94 16.18
C PRO A 33 -15.84 -24.28 15.43
N ASP A 34 -14.80 -25.05 15.14
CA ASP A 34 -13.45 -24.60 14.73
C ASP A 34 -13.29 -23.98 13.31
N HIS A 35 -14.04 -22.93 13.01
CA HIS A 35 -14.03 -22.22 11.72
C HIS A 35 -12.92 -21.16 11.60
N TYR A 36 -11.65 -21.55 11.74
CA TYR A 36 -10.46 -20.68 11.60
C TYR A 36 -9.66 -20.88 10.30
N SER A 37 -10.34 -21.17 9.18
CA SER A 37 -9.85 -20.97 7.80
C SER A 37 -11.10 -20.69 6.94
N MET A 38 -11.24 -19.64 6.13
CA MET A 38 -10.37 -19.11 5.04
C MET A 38 -10.26 -19.97 3.78
N LEU A 39 -10.91 -21.14 3.75
CA LEU A 39 -11.32 -21.83 2.53
C LEU A 39 -12.71 -22.43 2.75
N ASP A 40 -13.51 -22.39 1.69
CA ASP A 40 -14.92 -22.80 1.59
C ASP A 40 -15.94 -22.12 2.53
N ASN A 41 -16.69 -21.17 1.96
CA ASN A 41 -18.15 -21.16 2.01
C ASN A 41 -18.67 -20.21 0.93
N GLY A 42 -19.63 -20.65 0.11
CA GLY A 42 -20.15 -19.89 -1.04
C GLY A 42 -21.00 -18.67 -0.66
N TYR A 43 -20.37 -17.59 -0.21
CA TYR A 43 -21.04 -16.30 0.01
C TYR A 43 -20.65 -15.27 -1.04
N GLU A 44 -21.66 -14.80 -1.75
CA GLU A 44 -21.66 -13.70 -2.71
C GLU A 44 -21.38 -12.37 -1.98
N TRP A 45 -20.12 -12.12 -1.59
CA TRP A 45 -19.70 -10.89 -0.91
C TRP A 45 -19.37 -9.79 -1.91
N PRO A 46 -20.23 -8.76 -2.07
CA PRO A 46 -20.11 -7.90 -3.22
C PRO A 46 -19.19 -6.71 -2.94
N MET A 47 -18.70 -6.16 -4.02
CA MET A 47 -18.07 -4.84 -4.06
C MET A 47 -19.00 -3.74 -3.47
N ASP A 48 -20.32 -3.98 -3.40
CA ASP A 48 -21.36 -3.20 -2.70
C ASP A 48 -21.03 -2.86 -1.24
N THR A 49 -20.43 -3.78 -0.48
CA THR A 49 -20.05 -3.50 0.93
C THR A 49 -18.98 -2.39 1.02
N PHE A 50 -18.24 -2.20 -0.06
CA PHE A 50 -17.29 -1.11 -0.28
C PHE A 50 -17.88 0.01 -1.17
N GLY A 51 -19.21 0.03 -1.36
CA GLY A 51 -19.94 1.02 -2.16
C GLY A 51 -19.66 0.96 -3.67
N PHE A 52 -19.36 -0.21 -4.21
CA PHE A 52 -19.09 -0.44 -5.63
C PHE A 52 -20.09 -1.46 -6.20
N GLY A 53 -21.18 -1.01 -6.81
CA GLY A 53 -22.26 -1.88 -7.31
C GLY A 53 -21.81 -3.12 -8.10
N ASP A 54 -22.45 -4.27 -7.85
CA ASP A 54 -22.22 -5.61 -8.46
C ASP A 54 -21.87 -5.60 -9.96
N ALA A 55 -22.54 -4.79 -10.78
CA ALA A 55 -22.26 -4.65 -12.21
C ALA A 55 -20.91 -3.96 -12.55
N GLY A 56 -20.12 -3.52 -11.55
CA GLY A 56 -18.94 -2.67 -11.71
C GLY A 56 -19.23 -1.28 -12.32
N ASN A 57 -20.51 -0.91 -12.35
CA ASN A 57 -21.07 0.21 -13.09
C ASN A 57 -21.36 1.37 -12.10
N PRO A 58 -20.96 2.63 -12.36
CA PRO A 58 -21.38 3.76 -11.53
C PRO A 58 -22.90 3.95 -11.67
N GLY A 59 -23.65 3.43 -10.69
CA GLY A 59 -25.11 3.32 -10.71
C GLY A 59 -25.83 4.65 -10.52
N GLY A 60 -25.78 5.52 -11.52
CA GLY A 60 -26.43 6.84 -11.53
C GLY A 60 -25.80 7.90 -10.63
N GLU A 61 -25.04 7.50 -9.60
CA GLU A 61 -24.38 8.40 -8.67
C GLU A 61 -23.36 9.33 -9.37
N ALA A 62 -23.42 10.62 -9.05
CA ALA A 62 -22.43 11.58 -9.49
C ALA A 62 -21.04 11.24 -8.92
N LEU A 63 -19.99 11.44 -9.71
CA LEU A 63 -18.59 11.16 -9.30
C LEU A 63 -18.27 11.82 -7.95
N PRO A 64 -17.54 11.13 -7.04
CA PRO A 64 -17.34 11.61 -5.69
C PRO A 64 -16.79 13.05 -5.60
N PRO A 65 -17.31 13.87 -4.66
CA PRO A 65 -16.92 15.27 -4.54
C PRO A 65 -15.44 15.40 -4.22
N MET A 66 -14.76 16.33 -4.89
CA MET A 66 -13.29 16.48 -4.80
C MET A 66 -12.80 16.65 -3.36
N PRO A 67 -11.73 15.94 -2.94
CA PRO A 67 -11.30 15.91 -1.54
C PRO A 67 -10.80 17.26 -1.03
N SER A 68 -10.99 17.50 0.26
CA SER A 68 -10.51 18.70 0.97
C SER A 68 -9.11 18.49 1.54
N ALA A 69 -8.18 19.41 1.28
CA ALA A 69 -6.84 19.39 1.89
C ALA A 69 -6.45 20.75 2.46
N GLN A 70 -5.65 20.70 3.53
CA GLN A 70 -4.97 21.85 4.10
C GLN A 70 -3.83 22.31 3.18
N PRO A 71 -3.60 23.63 3.03
CA PRO A 71 -2.42 24.13 2.34
C PRO A 71 -1.15 23.60 3.00
N MET A 72 -0.18 23.14 2.21
CA MET A 72 1.12 22.78 2.74
C MET A 72 1.86 24.01 3.24
N VAL A 73 2.64 23.86 4.31
CA VAL A 73 3.40 24.95 4.92
C VAL A 73 4.86 24.87 4.48
N TYR A 74 5.46 25.98 4.06
CA TYR A 74 6.91 26.04 3.91
C TYR A 74 7.56 26.18 5.29
N ALA A 75 8.14 25.09 5.77
CA ALA A 75 8.85 25.02 7.05
C ALA A 75 10.13 24.18 6.87
N PRO A 76 11.25 24.80 6.46
CA PRO A 76 12.47 24.07 6.07
C PRO A 76 13.11 23.31 7.23
N GLY A 77 13.26 23.97 8.39
CA GLY A 77 13.80 23.37 9.62
C GLY A 77 12.83 22.49 10.41
N ARG A 78 11.70 22.08 9.83
CA ARG A 78 10.80 21.13 10.49
C ARG A 78 11.33 19.71 10.25
N GLU A 79 11.81 19.09 11.31
CA GLU A 79 12.14 17.67 11.32
C GLU A 79 10.89 16.79 11.41
N PRO A 80 10.96 15.48 11.09
CA PRO A 80 9.91 14.55 11.46
C PRO A 80 9.69 14.62 12.97
N ALA A 81 8.43 14.47 13.40
CA ALA A 81 8.12 14.19 14.80
C ALA A 81 8.74 12.85 15.24
N SER A 82 8.65 12.52 16.53
CA SER A 82 9.19 11.26 17.02
C SER A 82 8.57 10.07 16.30
N TYR A 83 9.31 8.97 16.20
CA TYR A 83 8.81 7.73 15.63
C TYR A 83 7.87 7.06 16.63
N ALA A 84 6.73 6.58 16.14
CA ALA A 84 5.81 5.80 16.96
C ALA A 84 6.50 4.53 17.45
N SER A 85 6.11 4.11 18.66
CA SER A 85 6.61 2.85 19.21
C SER A 85 6.24 1.71 18.25
N GLY A 86 7.27 1.02 17.76
CA GLY A 86 7.08 -0.33 17.25
C GLY A 86 6.75 -1.22 18.44
N TYR A 87 5.70 -2.03 18.37
CA TYR A 87 5.31 -2.92 19.47
C TYR A 87 6.23 -4.17 19.59
N GLY A 88 7.56 -3.94 19.55
CA GLY A 88 8.56 -4.87 20.03
C GLY A 88 9.17 -5.87 19.05
N TYR A 89 8.88 -5.82 17.74
CA TYR A 89 9.40 -6.82 16.80
C TYR A 89 9.93 -6.27 15.46
N ALA A 90 11.26 -6.31 15.31
CA ALA A 90 11.88 -7.05 14.20
C ALA A 90 11.76 -8.56 14.48
N PRO A 91 12.03 -9.50 13.54
CA PRO A 91 11.79 -10.91 13.77
C PRO A 91 12.63 -11.43 14.95
N ARG A 92 12.00 -12.08 15.95
CA ARG A 92 12.68 -12.72 17.09
C ARG A 92 13.41 -14.04 16.70
N TYR A 93 13.94 -14.05 15.48
CA TYR A 93 14.63 -15.14 14.79
C TYR A 93 15.56 -14.62 13.67
N TYR A 94 15.61 -13.30 13.43
CA TYR A 94 16.52 -12.64 12.47
C TYR A 94 16.84 -11.23 12.99
N ASP A 95 17.63 -11.19 14.06
CA ASP A 95 18.40 -10.01 14.48
C ASP A 95 19.52 -10.50 15.42
N ASP A 96 20.60 -11.03 14.85
CA ASP A 96 21.93 -10.86 15.43
C ASP A 96 22.99 -10.84 14.32
N TYR A 97 24.10 -10.18 14.62
CA TYR A 97 25.29 -9.90 13.80
C TYR A 97 25.14 -9.08 12.51
N TYR A 98 25.98 -8.06 12.45
CA TYR A 98 26.31 -7.27 11.28
C TYR A 98 27.45 -7.95 10.52
N ASP A 99 27.42 -7.77 9.20
CA ASP A 99 28.57 -7.82 8.27
C ASP A 99 29.12 -9.19 7.81
N ASP A 100 29.77 -9.10 6.65
CA ASP A 100 30.56 -10.05 5.84
C ASP A 100 30.70 -11.51 6.32
N SER A 101 29.81 -12.39 5.84
CA SER A 101 30.16 -13.79 5.59
C SER A 101 29.49 -14.33 4.33
N ARG A 102 30.23 -15.16 3.59
CA ARG A 102 29.69 -16.02 2.53
C ARG A 102 29.13 -17.29 3.15
N ASP A 103 28.33 -18.01 2.38
CA ASP A 103 27.96 -19.41 2.63
C ASP A 103 27.16 -19.65 3.93
N TYR A 104 25.93 -19.12 3.98
CA TYR A 104 24.87 -19.75 4.78
C TYR A 104 23.57 -19.88 3.99
N TYR A 105 22.97 -21.08 4.03
CA TYR A 105 21.75 -21.38 3.28
C TYR A 105 20.53 -20.73 3.94
N ALA A 106 19.86 -19.84 3.20
CA ALA A 106 18.54 -19.36 3.61
C ALA A 106 17.51 -20.50 3.46
N PRO A 107 16.77 -20.89 4.53
CA PRO A 107 15.80 -21.98 4.45
C PRO A 107 14.66 -21.66 3.48
N GLN A 108 14.22 -22.66 2.73
CA GLN A 108 13.24 -22.51 1.65
C GLN A 108 11.89 -21.95 2.17
N PRO A 109 11.35 -20.85 1.62
CA PRO A 109 10.16 -20.18 2.19
C PRO A 109 8.81 -20.90 2.04
N SER A 110 8.76 -22.08 1.40
CA SER A 110 7.50 -22.69 0.93
C SER A 110 6.60 -23.24 2.02
N SER A 111 7.15 -23.80 3.11
CA SER A 111 6.39 -24.57 4.12
C SER A 111 5.68 -23.74 5.20
N TYR A 112 5.65 -22.41 5.10
CA TYR A 112 5.18 -21.50 6.17
C TYR A 112 3.96 -20.65 5.80
N TYR A 113 3.38 -20.85 4.62
CA TYR A 113 2.34 -19.97 4.08
C TYR A 113 1.34 -20.76 3.22
N ALA A 114 0.06 -20.39 3.28
CA ALA A 114 -0.92 -20.84 2.32
C ALA A 114 -0.76 -20.04 1.01
N ASP A 115 -0.26 -20.69 -0.04
CA ASP A 115 -0.25 -20.12 -1.40
C ASP A 115 -1.60 -20.33 -2.12
N ASP A 116 -2.39 -21.35 -1.75
CA ASP A 116 -3.71 -21.71 -2.32
C ASP A 116 -4.90 -20.97 -1.67
N ALA A 117 -4.67 -19.80 -1.08
CA ALA A 117 -5.75 -18.98 -0.50
C ALA A 117 -6.73 -18.50 -1.59
N GLY A 118 -8.03 -18.56 -1.30
CA GLY A 118 -9.10 -18.19 -2.23
C GLY A 118 -9.06 -16.72 -2.68
N THR A 119 -9.80 -16.39 -3.74
CA THR A 119 -9.88 -15.02 -4.30
C THR A 119 -10.20 -13.97 -3.24
N ASP A 120 -11.07 -14.32 -2.31
CA ASP A 120 -11.73 -13.39 -1.39
C ASP A 120 -10.79 -13.03 -0.23
N THR A 121 -9.87 -13.95 0.10
CA THR A 121 -8.80 -13.74 1.07
C THR A 121 -7.84 -12.62 0.65
N PHE A 122 -7.79 -12.21 -0.63
CA PHE A 122 -6.94 -11.11 -1.10
C PHE A 122 -7.64 -9.73 -1.11
N SER A 123 -8.96 -9.67 -0.88
CA SER A 123 -9.79 -8.45 -0.95
C SER A 123 -9.22 -7.25 -0.19
N TYR A 124 -8.95 -7.39 1.12
CA TYR A 124 -8.45 -6.33 1.99
C TYR A 124 -7.15 -5.68 1.45
N LEU A 125 -6.21 -6.50 0.97
CA LEU A 125 -4.96 -5.98 0.39
C LEU A 125 -5.18 -5.37 -0.99
N ALA A 126 -6.01 -5.97 -1.83
CA ALA A 126 -6.22 -5.51 -3.19
C ALA A 126 -6.92 -4.13 -3.20
N LEU A 127 -7.94 -3.93 -2.36
CA LEU A 127 -8.58 -2.63 -2.13
C LEU A 127 -7.60 -1.59 -1.60
N ALA A 128 -6.83 -1.92 -0.55
CA ALA A 128 -5.82 -1.02 0.01
C ALA A 128 -4.68 -0.69 -0.98
N ALA A 129 -4.41 -1.58 -1.94
CA ALA A 129 -3.44 -1.37 -3.00
C ALA A 129 -3.97 -0.53 -4.17
N LEU A 130 -5.26 -0.66 -4.50
CA LEU A 130 -5.95 0.24 -5.42
C LEU A 130 -6.02 1.67 -4.85
N LEU A 131 -6.42 1.83 -3.58
CA LEU A 131 -6.30 3.09 -2.84
C LEU A 131 -4.84 3.60 -2.85
N GLY A 132 -3.87 2.72 -2.63
CA GLY A 132 -2.45 3.05 -2.69
C GLY A 132 -2.01 3.62 -4.04
N GLY A 133 -2.47 3.04 -5.16
CA GLY A 133 -2.18 3.47 -6.52
C GLY A 133 -3.01 4.66 -7.03
N VAL A 134 -4.16 4.94 -6.43
CA VAL A 134 -4.92 6.18 -6.66
C VAL A 134 -4.28 7.37 -5.95
N LEU A 135 -3.83 7.17 -4.70
CA LEU A 135 -3.17 8.20 -3.90
C LEU A 135 -1.70 8.44 -4.34
N ALA A 136 -1.02 7.39 -4.82
CA ALA A 136 0.30 7.45 -5.46
C ALA A 136 1.33 8.35 -4.72
N ASP A 137 2.00 9.25 -5.44
CA ASP A 137 2.96 10.23 -4.93
C ASP A 137 2.33 11.62 -4.67
N SER A 138 1.01 11.69 -4.53
CA SER A 138 0.31 12.94 -4.19
C SER A 138 0.61 13.40 -2.75
N PRO A 139 0.69 14.72 -2.50
CA PRO A 139 0.81 15.26 -1.16
C PRO A 139 -0.30 14.75 -0.22
N PRO A 140 -0.01 14.51 1.08
CA PRO A 140 -1.05 14.21 2.05
C PRO A 140 -1.96 15.43 2.25
N ASP A 141 -3.23 15.17 2.53
CA ASP A 141 -4.29 16.17 2.62
C ASP A 141 -4.20 16.96 3.93
N TYR A 142 -3.68 16.35 5.00
CA TYR A 142 -3.32 17.01 6.25
C TYR A 142 -2.34 16.18 7.08
N ALA A 143 -1.71 16.85 8.05
CA ALA A 143 -1.04 16.23 9.19
C ALA A 143 -1.86 16.47 10.46
N PHE A 144 -1.73 15.58 11.44
CA PHE A 144 -2.29 15.73 12.78
C PHE A 144 -1.28 15.23 13.82
N ASP A 145 -1.50 15.50 15.10
CA ASP A 145 -0.57 15.14 16.17
C ASP A 145 -1.20 14.07 17.08
N TYR A 146 -0.50 12.96 17.30
CA TYR A 146 -0.98 11.84 18.11
C TYR A 146 0.19 11.13 18.81
N GLY A 147 0.12 10.90 20.12
CA GLY A 147 1.14 10.14 20.87
C GLY A 147 2.59 10.64 20.74
N GLY A 148 2.80 11.95 20.56
CA GLY A 148 4.12 12.57 20.30
C GLY A 148 4.57 12.54 18.84
N VAL A 149 3.86 11.79 17.98
CA VAL A 149 4.18 11.61 16.56
C VAL A 149 3.25 12.44 15.67
N GLN A 150 3.60 12.54 14.39
CA GLN A 150 2.86 13.33 13.41
C GLN A 150 2.51 12.49 12.17
N PRO A 151 1.40 11.74 12.21
CA PRO A 151 0.91 10.96 11.07
C PRO A 151 0.40 11.86 9.95
N TRP A 152 0.41 11.34 8.73
CA TRP A 152 -0.13 12.01 7.54
C TRP A 152 -1.37 11.30 7.04
N ALA A 153 -2.36 12.09 6.62
CA ALA A 153 -3.65 11.59 6.15
C ALA A 153 -3.84 11.87 4.66
N TRP A 154 -4.43 10.90 3.96
CA TRP A 154 -5.08 11.08 2.68
C TRP A 154 -6.54 10.66 2.85
N ARG A 155 -7.49 11.44 2.34
CA ARG A 155 -8.91 11.11 2.32
C ARG A 155 -9.47 11.34 0.92
N THR A 156 -10.07 10.32 0.32
CA THR A 156 -10.68 10.40 -1.02
C THR A 156 -12.01 11.18 -0.99
N GLY A 157 -12.53 11.55 -2.15
CA GLY A 157 -13.85 12.20 -2.26
C GLY A 157 -15.01 11.38 -1.70
N ASP A 158 -14.97 10.06 -1.85
CA ASP A 158 -15.91 9.09 -1.28
C ASP A 158 -15.57 8.68 0.17
N ARG A 159 -14.67 9.41 0.83
CA ARG A 159 -14.35 9.32 2.27
C ARG A 159 -13.55 8.10 2.73
N TYR A 160 -12.96 7.28 1.84
CA TYR A 160 -11.91 6.35 2.26
C TYR A 160 -10.74 7.14 2.87
N VAL A 161 -10.12 6.58 3.91
CA VAL A 161 -8.99 7.22 4.60
C VAL A 161 -7.78 6.29 4.61
N ARG A 162 -6.61 6.85 4.28
CA ARG A 162 -5.30 6.25 4.53
C ARG A 162 -4.50 7.14 5.48
N TYR A 163 -4.09 6.63 6.64
CA TYR A 163 -3.02 7.25 7.43
C TYR A 163 -1.67 6.59 7.14
N ALA A 164 -0.59 7.38 7.22
CA ALA A 164 0.77 6.89 7.35
C ALA A 164 1.38 7.43 8.66
N GLU A 165 1.60 6.53 9.61
CA GLU A 165 2.24 6.80 10.89
C GLU A 165 3.76 6.53 10.76
N PRO A 166 4.64 7.49 11.12
CA PRO A 166 6.08 7.27 11.07
C PRO A 166 6.54 6.31 12.19
N ILE A 167 7.31 5.29 11.83
CA ILE A 167 7.93 4.31 12.73
C ILE A 167 9.44 4.19 12.44
N ARG A 168 10.23 3.62 13.35
CA ARG A 168 11.70 3.54 13.18
C ARG A 168 12.15 2.85 11.88
N SER A 169 11.35 1.92 11.36
CA SER A 169 11.62 1.14 10.15
C SER A 169 10.89 1.64 8.88
N GLY A 170 10.31 2.85 8.91
CA GLY A 170 9.57 3.43 7.79
C GLY A 170 8.21 3.97 8.20
N TYR A 171 7.14 3.44 7.60
CA TYR A 171 5.76 3.86 7.89
C TYR A 171 4.85 2.66 8.18
N ARG A 172 3.94 2.83 9.14
CA ARG A 172 2.78 1.98 9.36
C ARG A 172 1.56 2.65 8.71
N TYR A 173 0.84 1.90 7.89
CA TYR A 173 -0.27 2.40 7.08
C TYR A 173 -1.59 1.85 7.63
N TYR A 174 -2.59 2.71 7.76
CA TYR A 174 -3.92 2.37 8.27
C TYR A 174 -4.97 2.74 7.23
N TYR A 175 -5.89 1.82 6.92
CA TYR A 175 -6.91 2.01 5.89
C TYR A 175 -8.32 1.85 6.48
N TYR A 176 -9.21 2.78 6.14
CA TYR A 176 -10.58 2.85 6.66
C TYR A 176 -11.58 3.06 5.51
N GLU A 177 -12.73 2.42 5.66
CA GLU A 177 -13.91 2.60 4.80
C GLU A 177 -14.60 3.97 5.05
N PRO A 178 -15.50 4.40 4.16
CA PRO A 178 -16.31 5.60 4.33
C PRO A 178 -17.11 5.58 5.64
N GLY A 179 -16.70 6.39 6.62
CA GLY A 179 -17.38 6.51 7.91
C GLY A 179 -17.00 5.46 8.97
N ALA A 180 -16.18 4.46 8.64
CA ALA A 180 -15.75 3.44 9.61
C ALA A 180 -14.80 4.00 10.67
N ALA A 181 -15.15 3.82 11.95
CA ALA A 181 -14.32 4.22 13.09
C ALA A 181 -13.13 3.27 13.37
N ARG A 182 -13.03 2.16 12.63
CA ARG A 182 -12.09 1.05 12.82
C ARG A 182 -11.41 0.72 11.47
N PRO A 183 -10.12 0.34 11.45
CA PRO A 183 -9.42 0.07 10.19
C PRO A 183 -9.77 -1.32 9.63
N PHE A 184 -10.04 -1.42 8.32
CA PHE A 184 -10.20 -2.71 7.64
C PHE A 184 -8.85 -3.36 7.30
N LEU A 185 -7.78 -2.57 7.19
CA LEU A 185 -6.42 -3.04 7.02
C LEU A 185 -5.43 -2.16 7.78
N VAL A 186 -4.46 -2.79 8.46
CA VAL A 186 -3.22 -2.14 8.92
C VAL A 186 -2.02 -2.85 8.29
N ARG A 187 -1.03 -2.10 7.81
CA ARG A 187 0.19 -2.62 7.17
C ARG A 187 1.43 -2.00 7.80
N ASP A 188 2.42 -2.83 8.12
CA ASP A 188 3.78 -2.38 8.48
C ASP A 188 4.81 -2.88 7.44
N PRO A 189 6.13 -2.63 7.59
CA PRO A 189 7.15 -3.06 6.63
C PRO A 189 7.33 -4.57 6.44
N TYR A 190 6.72 -5.41 7.29
CA TYR A 190 6.90 -6.86 7.34
C TYR A 190 5.60 -7.65 7.20
N TYR A 191 4.47 -7.11 7.69
CA TYR A 191 3.18 -7.80 7.70
C TYR A 191 2.00 -6.85 7.40
N SER A 192 0.91 -7.43 6.90
CA SER A 192 -0.38 -6.77 6.75
C SER A 192 -1.46 -7.54 7.52
N TYR A 193 -2.41 -6.84 8.12
CA TYR A 193 -3.41 -7.38 9.03
C TYR A 193 -4.79 -6.87 8.58
N GLY A 194 -5.66 -7.77 8.13
CA GLY A 194 -7.01 -7.47 7.64
C GLY A 194 -8.07 -7.82 8.66
N TYR A 195 -9.02 -6.92 8.86
CA TYR A 195 -10.02 -7.00 9.93
C TYR A 195 -11.44 -6.93 9.35
N ARG A 196 -12.36 -7.70 9.95
CA ARG A 196 -13.80 -7.66 9.68
C ARG A 196 -14.51 -7.28 10.97
N GLY A 197 -15.08 -6.08 11.03
CA GLY A 197 -15.61 -5.56 12.29
C GLY A 197 -14.50 -5.44 13.35
N SER A 198 -14.65 -6.12 14.48
CA SER A 198 -13.63 -6.30 15.54
C SER A 198 -12.52 -7.30 15.21
N ASP A 199 -12.75 -8.18 14.24
CA ASP A 199 -12.11 -9.49 14.26
C ASP A 199 -10.97 -9.56 13.26
N LEU A 200 -9.87 -10.21 13.67
CA LEU A 200 -8.71 -10.41 12.80
C LEU A 200 -9.02 -11.53 11.79
N ALA A 201 -9.49 -11.14 10.61
CA ALA A 201 -9.79 -12.07 9.53
C ALA A 201 -8.53 -12.74 8.98
N VAL A 202 -7.46 -11.96 8.75
CA VAL A 202 -6.30 -12.44 7.99
C VAL A 202 -5.00 -11.70 8.35
N ILE A 203 -3.88 -12.41 8.32
CA ILE A 203 -2.54 -11.81 8.34
C ILE A 203 -1.77 -12.28 7.10
N TYR A 204 -1.05 -11.34 6.49
CA TYR A 204 -0.22 -11.59 5.32
C TYR A 204 1.23 -11.18 5.57
N ASP A 205 2.16 -11.86 4.92
CA ASP A 205 3.58 -11.50 4.88
C ASP A 205 3.84 -10.23 4.05
N ARG A 206 5.09 -9.77 4.06
CA ARG A 206 5.59 -8.61 3.29
C ARG A 206 5.28 -8.68 1.79
N ASN A 207 5.14 -9.89 1.26
CA ASN A 207 4.88 -10.17 -0.15
C ASN A 207 3.40 -10.40 -0.45
N GLY A 208 2.52 -10.48 0.57
CA GLY A 208 1.10 -10.82 0.42
C GLY A 208 0.76 -12.32 0.44
N ARG A 209 1.60 -13.19 1.01
CA ARG A 209 1.28 -14.61 1.32
C ARG A 209 0.44 -14.66 2.59
N VAL A 210 -0.57 -15.52 2.67
CA VAL A 210 -1.34 -15.71 3.92
C VAL A 210 -0.50 -16.50 4.93
N LEU A 211 -0.47 -16.07 6.19
CA LEU A 211 0.22 -16.79 7.26
C LEU A 211 -0.58 -18.02 7.71
N ASP A 212 0.13 -19.11 7.97
CA ASP A 212 -0.45 -20.32 8.57
C ASP A 212 -0.94 -20.08 10.03
N ARG A 213 -1.93 -20.88 10.47
CA ARG A 213 -2.61 -20.85 11.78
C ARG A 213 -1.64 -20.77 12.96
N ASP A 214 -0.54 -21.51 12.93
CA ASP A 214 0.41 -21.53 14.05
C ASP A 214 1.29 -20.28 14.11
N ARG A 215 1.73 -19.76 12.96
CA ARG A 215 2.47 -18.47 12.91
C ARG A 215 1.55 -17.28 13.23
N LEU A 216 0.26 -17.40 12.90
CA LEU A 216 -0.82 -16.49 13.27
C LEU A 216 -0.92 -16.27 14.79
N ARG A 217 -0.71 -17.31 15.63
CA ARG A 217 -0.81 -17.20 17.10
C ARG A 217 0.10 -16.10 17.67
N ASN A 218 1.33 -16.00 17.18
CA ASN A 218 2.30 -14.99 17.61
C ASN A 218 1.95 -13.57 17.12
N GLN A 219 1.36 -13.46 15.92
CA GLN A 219 1.04 -12.16 15.32
C GLN A 219 -0.33 -11.60 15.72
N ARG A 220 -1.27 -12.43 16.22
CA ARG A 220 -2.57 -11.99 16.79
C ARG A 220 -2.39 -10.86 17.82
N ARG A 221 -1.40 -10.97 18.73
CA ARG A 221 -1.13 -9.94 19.77
C ARG A 221 -0.62 -8.61 19.20
N VAL A 222 0.03 -8.62 18.03
CA VAL A 222 0.45 -7.39 17.31
C VAL A 222 -0.76 -6.78 16.61
N ALA A 223 -1.59 -7.62 15.98
CA ALA A 223 -2.81 -7.21 15.29
C ALA A 223 -3.77 -6.46 16.22
N THR A 224 -4.10 -6.99 17.41
CA THR A 224 -4.98 -6.29 18.38
C THR A 224 -4.42 -4.91 18.73
N ARG A 225 -3.12 -4.82 19.08
CA ARG A 225 -2.46 -3.54 19.40
C ARG A 225 -2.45 -2.55 18.23
N TYR A 226 -2.37 -3.05 17.00
CA TYR A 226 -2.48 -2.23 15.79
C TYR A 226 -3.92 -1.77 15.56
N TYR A 227 -4.90 -2.62 15.78
CA TYR A 227 -6.32 -2.32 15.68
C TYR A 227 -6.73 -1.21 16.66
N ASP A 228 -6.45 -1.39 17.95
CA ASP A 228 -6.75 -0.44 19.02
C ASP A 228 -6.10 0.93 18.74
N ARG A 229 -4.80 0.90 18.39
CA ARG A 229 -4.06 2.10 17.98
C ARG A 229 -4.70 2.76 16.76
N GLY A 230 -5.25 1.99 15.83
CA GLY A 230 -5.97 2.50 14.66
C GLY A 230 -7.27 3.22 15.02
N VAL A 231 -8.03 2.71 15.99
CA VAL A 231 -9.25 3.38 16.49
C VAL A 231 -8.90 4.72 17.15
N ASP A 232 -7.90 4.74 18.03
CA ASP A 232 -7.46 5.98 18.70
C ASP A 232 -6.84 6.99 17.73
N LEU A 233 -6.04 6.52 16.76
CA LEU A 233 -5.45 7.32 15.69
C LEU A 233 -6.54 7.99 14.84
N HIS A 234 -7.60 7.26 14.50
CA HIS A 234 -8.74 7.78 13.75
C HIS A 234 -9.53 8.80 14.58
N ARG A 235 -9.81 8.51 15.86
CA ARG A 235 -10.46 9.45 16.78
C ARG A 235 -9.66 10.74 16.95
N ALA A 236 -8.33 10.65 17.02
CA ALA A 236 -7.42 11.80 17.08
C ALA A 236 -7.42 12.61 15.78
N ALA A 237 -7.47 11.96 14.61
CA ALA A 237 -7.56 12.61 13.31
C ALA A 237 -8.90 13.32 13.08
N GLN A 238 -10.00 12.79 13.62
CA GLN A 238 -11.32 13.44 13.56
C GLN A 238 -11.44 14.64 14.51
N SER A 239 -10.96 14.50 15.75
CA SER A 239 -11.18 15.49 16.84
C SER A 239 -10.19 16.67 16.85
N ARG A 240 -9.01 16.55 16.22
CA ARG A 240 -7.95 17.57 16.30
C ARG A 240 -7.91 18.46 15.05
N ARG A 241 -7.51 19.73 15.24
CA ARG A 241 -7.32 20.70 14.15
C ARG A 241 -6.31 20.17 13.12
N HIS A 242 -6.77 19.87 11.92
CA HIS A 242 -5.94 19.45 10.79
C HIS A 242 -4.90 20.51 10.45
N ARG A 243 -3.62 20.12 10.36
CA ARG A 243 -2.51 21.03 10.03
C ARG A 243 -2.05 20.81 8.58
N GLY A 244 -1.55 21.87 7.97
CA GLY A 244 -0.80 21.77 6.72
C GLY A 244 0.48 20.95 6.89
N VAL A 245 0.70 19.99 6.00
CA VAL A 245 1.94 19.18 5.94
C VAL A 245 3.10 20.11 5.57
N ALA A 246 4.28 19.94 6.19
CA ALA A 246 5.45 20.73 5.82
C ALA A 246 6.03 20.26 4.47
N ALA A 247 6.06 21.18 3.49
CA ALA A 247 6.45 20.88 2.12
C ALA A 247 7.89 20.35 1.98
N PRO A 248 8.91 20.87 2.70
CA PRO A 248 10.26 20.31 2.67
C PRO A 248 10.33 18.91 3.27
N LEU A 249 9.59 18.64 4.36
CA LEU A 249 9.54 17.33 5.02
C LEU A 249 8.86 16.27 4.13
N TRP A 250 7.78 16.62 3.44
CA TRP A 250 7.17 15.76 2.41
C TRP A 250 8.17 15.43 1.29
N THR A 251 8.91 16.43 0.79
CA THR A 251 9.96 16.20 -0.22
C THR A 251 11.04 15.22 0.27
N ARG A 252 11.45 15.25 1.55
CA ARG A 252 12.40 14.28 2.12
C ARG A 252 11.82 12.85 2.17
N GLN A 253 10.56 12.71 2.58
CA GLN A 253 9.97 11.39 2.91
C GLN A 253 9.21 10.69 1.77
N ARG A 254 8.68 11.42 0.78
CA ARG A 254 7.80 10.82 -0.24
C ARG A 254 8.46 9.67 -1.02
N GLY A 255 9.79 9.71 -1.17
CA GLY A 255 10.55 8.66 -1.83
C GLY A 255 10.44 7.30 -1.12
N ALA A 256 10.39 7.28 0.22
CA ALA A 256 10.18 6.05 0.99
C ALA A 256 8.77 5.50 0.77
N ILE A 257 7.74 6.34 0.98
CA ILE A 257 6.32 5.96 0.84
C ILE A 257 5.99 5.43 -0.56
N VAL A 258 6.53 6.07 -1.61
CA VAL A 258 6.36 5.63 -3.00
C VAL A 258 7.13 4.33 -3.30
N ASN A 259 8.28 4.12 -2.66
CA ASN A 259 9.03 2.87 -2.81
C ASN A 259 8.38 1.70 -2.07
N ASP A 260 7.83 1.91 -0.86
CA ASP A 260 7.04 0.93 -0.13
C ASP A 260 5.85 0.45 -0.97
N GLN A 261 5.09 1.41 -1.52
CA GLN A 261 3.95 1.13 -2.39
C GLN A 261 4.38 0.34 -3.63
N ARG A 262 5.44 0.75 -4.32
CA ARG A 262 5.97 0.04 -5.51
C ARG A 262 6.56 -1.34 -5.21
N ASN A 263 7.14 -1.54 -4.02
CA ASN A 263 7.63 -2.85 -3.59
C ASN A 263 6.46 -3.82 -3.43
N TRP A 264 5.42 -3.39 -2.73
CA TRP A 264 4.18 -4.16 -2.56
C TRP A 264 3.48 -4.41 -3.89
N GLU A 265 3.35 -3.40 -4.76
CA GLU A 265 2.76 -3.53 -6.10
C GLU A 265 3.48 -4.56 -6.98
N ARG A 266 4.81 -4.64 -6.93
CA ARG A 266 5.55 -5.73 -7.59
C ARG A 266 5.17 -7.10 -7.04
N ALA A 267 5.08 -7.25 -5.72
CA ALA A 267 4.66 -8.49 -5.07
C ALA A 267 3.18 -8.87 -5.32
N ARG A 268 2.32 -7.91 -5.72
CA ARG A 268 1.00 -8.20 -6.29
C ARG A 268 1.12 -8.81 -7.68
N SER A 269 1.88 -8.15 -8.56
CA SER A 269 1.92 -8.45 -10.01
C SER A 269 2.44 -9.85 -10.35
N SER A 270 3.28 -10.44 -9.49
CA SER A 270 3.81 -11.79 -9.66
C SER A 270 2.78 -12.90 -9.39
N ARG A 271 1.66 -12.63 -8.69
CA ARG A 271 0.74 -13.66 -8.19
C ARG A 271 -0.52 -13.87 -9.04
N GLU A 272 -0.91 -15.13 -9.20
CA GLU A 272 -2.10 -15.56 -9.96
C GLU A 272 -3.41 -15.02 -9.35
N GLY A 273 -3.72 -15.37 -8.09
CA GLY A 273 -4.97 -14.96 -7.42
C GLY A 273 -5.18 -13.45 -7.38
N TRP A 274 -4.12 -12.67 -7.13
CA TRP A 274 -4.16 -11.21 -7.20
C TRP A 274 -4.41 -10.69 -8.61
N ARG A 275 -3.73 -11.23 -9.64
CA ARG A 275 -3.97 -10.85 -11.04
C ARG A 275 -5.41 -11.18 -11.45
N ASN A 276 -5.98 -12.27 -10.96
CA ASN A 276 -7.33 -12.70 -11.30
C ASN A 276 -8.38 -11.83 -10.59
N TRP A 277 -8.28 -11.63 -9.28
CA TRP A 277 -9.14 -10.69 -8.53
C TRP A 277 -9.07 -9.26 -9.09
N THR A 278 -7.85 -8.77 -9.37
CA THR A 278 -7.66 -7.42 -9.92
C THR A 278 -8.29 -7.33 -11.32
N ARG A 279 -8.04 -8.29 -12.21
CA ARG A 279 -8.62 -8.30 -13.57
C ARG A 279 -10.15 -8.19 -13.57
N VAL A 280 -10.82 -8.82 -12.61
CA VAL A 280 -12.28 -8.73 -12.45
C VAL A 280 -12.71 -7.33 -12.01
N HIS A 281 -12.19 -6.84 -10.87
CA HIS A 281 -12.72 -5.67 -10.17
C HIS A 281 -12.12 -4.31 -10.59
N GLU A 282 -10.91 -4.29 -11.14
CA GLU A 282 -10.16 -3.06 -11.48
C GLU A 282 -10.92 -2.07 -12.38
N PRO A 283 -11.68 -2.45 -13.43
CA PRO A 283 -12.39 -1.48 -14.28
C PRO A 283 -13.45 -0.64 -13.56
N ALA A 284 -14.12 -1.23 -12.57
CA ALA A 284 -15.08 -0.50 -11.72
C ALA A 284 -14.36 0.57 -10.89
N VAL A 285 -13.19 0.21 -10.38
CA VAL A 285 -12.35 1.06 -9.53
C VAL A 285 -11.64 2.16 -10.33
N GLU A 286 -11.12 1.84 -11.52
CA GLU A 286 -10.61 2.82 -12.49
C GLU A 286 -11.68 3.86 -12.85
N THR A 287 -12.95 3.43 -12.95
CA THR A 287 -14.07 4.32 -13.29
C THR A 287 -14.49 5.20 -12.12
N ARG A 288 -14.77 4.63 -10.93
CA ARG A 288 -15.18 5.39 -9.72
C ARG A 288 -14.11 6.39 -9.28
N TRP A 289 -12.83 5.99 -9.31
CA TRP A 289 -11.70 6.82 -8.88
C TRP A 289 -10.97 7.52 -10.04
N ALA A 290 -11.52 7.54 -11.26
CA ALA A 290 -10.95 8.27 -12.41
C ALA A 290 -10.65 9.73 -12.08
N GLN A 291 -11.59 10.39 -11.39
CA GLN A 291 -11.52 11.78 -10.92
C GLN A 291 -10.54 11.96 -9.77
N GLU A 292 -10.63 11.12 -8.74
CA GLU A 292 -9.70 11.11 -7.60
C GLU A 292 -8.26 10.97 -8.09
N GLN A 293 -7.95 9.95 -8.91
CA GLN A 293 -6.60 9.72 -9.42
C GLN A 293 -6.13 10.85 -10.36
N ALA A 294 -7.01 11.47 -11.15
CA ALA A 294 -6.66 12.64 -11.96
C ALA A 294 -6.33 13.86 -11.09
N ALA A 295 -7.08 14.05 -10.00
CA ALA A 295 -6.86 15.11 -9.02
C ALA A 295 -5.55 14.91 -8.24
N ARG A 296 -5.26 13.67 -7.80
CA ARG A 296 -4.01 13.26 -7.13
C ARG A 296 -2.78 13.45 -8.03
N THR A 297 -2.90 13.06 -9.30
CA THR A 297 -1.86 13.30 -10.33
C THR A 297 -1.60 14.79 -10.52
N TYR A 298 -2.66 15.60 -10.61
CA TYR A 298 -2.55 17.06 -10.72
C TYR A 298 -1.93 17.67 -9.46
N ALA A 299 -2.30 17.21 -8.26
CA ALA A 299 -1.72 17.66 -6.99
C ALA A 299 -0.20 17.41 -6.92
N ALA A 300 0.27 16.22 -7.32
CA ALA A 300 1.69 15.91 -7.41
C ALA A 300 2.43 16.83 -8.39
N GLN A 301 1.86 17.07 -9.58
CA GLN A 301 2.45 17.98 -10.58
C GLN A 301 2.51 19.44 -10.10
N ARG A 302 1.46 19.94 -9.44
CA ARG A 302 1.42 21.30 -8.88
C ARG A 302 2.38 21.46 -7.69
N PHE A 303 2.52 20.43 -6.86
CA PHE A 303 3.54 20.40 -5.81
C PHE A 303 4.94 20.48 -6.39
N ASP A 304 5.26 19.69 -7.43
CA ASP A 304 6.59 19.70 -8.05
C ASP A 304 6.91 21.03 -8.75
N GLN A 305 5.92 21.71 -9.32
CA GLN A 305 6.06 23.07 -9.87
C GLN A 305 6.27 24.16 -8.81
N TRP A 306 5.71 23.99 -7.60
CA TRP A 306 5.92 24.91 -6.48
C TRP A 306 7.28 24.65 -5.83
N ARG A 307 7.65 23.38 -5.64
CA ARG A 307 9.00 22.95 -5.21
C ARG A 307 10.10 23.44 -6.15
N SER A 308 9.90 23.37 -7.48
CA SER A 308 10.88 23.87 -8.47
C SER A 308 10.99 25.39 -8.54
N ARG A 309 10.30 26.11 -7.65
CA ARG A 309 10.38 27.56 -7.43
C ARG A 309 10.75 27.87 -5.98
N ASP A 310 11.46 26.95 -5.31
CA ASP A 310 11.82 27.00 -3.89
C ASP A 310 10.64 27.24 -2.93
N TYR A 311 9.45 26.76 -3.29
CA TYR A 311 8.19 27.01 -2.57
C TYR A 311 7.79 28.49 -2.46
N ARG A 312 8.33 29.36 -3.33
CA ARG A 312 7.97 30.79 -3.39
C ARG A 312 6.50 30.98 -3.83
N GLY A 313 5.85 32.01 -3.26
CA GLY A 313 4.44 32.30 -3.48
C GLY A 313 3.50 31.39 -2.70
N THR A 314 2.20 31.69 -2.77
CA THR A 314 1.14 31.00 -2.01
C THR A 314 1.11 29.49 -2.29
N ALA A 315 1.05 28.68 -1.23
CA ALA A 315 0.96 27.23 -1.34
C ALA A 315 -0.28 26.80 -2.17
N PRO A 316 -0.13 25.89 -3.15
CA PRO A 316 -1.24 25.51 -4.04
C PRO A 316 -2.46 24.93 -3.28
N ARG A 317 -3.65 25.28 -3.76
CA ARG A 317 -4.93 24.75 -3.26
C ARG A 317 -5.35 23.53 -4.09
N PHE A 318 -4.49 22.50 -4.09
CA PHE A 318 -4.47 21.37 -5.04
C PHE A 318 -5.84 20.97 -5.62
N TYR A 319 -6.79 20.55 -4.78
CA TYR A 319 -8.06 19.99 -5.24
C TYR A 319 -9.09 21.05 -5.67
N ARG A 320 -8.99 22.29 -5.14
CA ARG A 320 -9.77 23.46 -5.60
C ARG A 320 -9.26 23.99 -6.94
N GLU A 321 -7.97 23.84 -7.23
CA GLU A 321 -7.40 24.08 -8.57
C GLU A 321 -7.77 22.93 -9.53
N ALA A 322 -7.68 21.68 -9.07
CA ALA A 322 -7.99 20.49 -9.87
C ALA A 322 -9.46 20.44 -10.32
N SER A 323 -10.42 20.79 -9.46
CA SER A 323 -11.86 20.75 -9.79
C SER A 323 -12.23 21.72 -10.92
N LYS A 324 -11.54 22.88 -11.00
CA LYS A 324 -11.73 23.86 -12.08
C LYS A 324 -10.96 23.49 -13.36
N SER A 325 -9.88 22.72 -13.23
CA SER A 325 -8.94 22.39 -14.31
C SER A 325 -9.58 21.64 -15.49
N SER A 326 -9.46 22.21 -16.69
CA SER A 326 -9.83 21.54 -17.95
C SER A 326 -8.93 20.33 -18.26
N ARG A 327 -7.67 20.33 -17.79
CA ARG A 327 -6.75 19.18 -17.93
C ARG A 327 -7.22 17.98 -17.11
N VAL A 328 -7.71 18.21 -15.89
CA VAL A 328 -8.28 17.15 -15.05
C VAL A 328 -9.54 16.58 -15.69
N ARG A 329 -10.49 17.42 -16.11
CA ARG A 329 -11.70 17.00 -16.84
C ARG A 329 -11.39 16.16 -18.09
N LYS A 330 -10.43 16.59 -18.92
CA LYS A 330 -9.98 15.80 -20.09
C LYS A 330 -9.35 14.45 -19.71
N ALA A 331 -8.59 14.39 -18.62
CA ALA A 331 -7.99 13.14 -18.14
C ALA A 331 -9.03 12.14 -17.59
N VAL A 332 -10.09 12.63 -16.93
CA VAL A 332 -11.21 11.78 -16.48
C VAL A 332 -11.97 11.18 -17.66
N LEU A 333 -12.37 12.01 -18.63
CA LEU A 333 -13.05 11.55 -19.85
C LEU A 333 -12.21 10.52 -20.62
N ALA A 334 -10.90 10.76 -20.75
CA ALA A 334 -9.99 9.81 -21.42
C ALA A 334 -9.89 8.46 -20.70
N ARG A 335 -9.94 8.43 -19.35
CA ARG A 335 -10.00 7.19 -18.56
C ARG A 335 -11.34 6.47 -18.72
N GLN A 336 -12.46 7.18 -18.62
CA GLN A 336 -13.79 6.58 -18.82
C GLN A 336 -13.90 5.95 -20.22
N GLN A 337 -13.43 6.65 -21.26
CA GLN A 337 -13.34 6.12 -22.62
C GLN A 337 -12.36 4.94 -22.76
N ALA A 338 -11.35 4.80 -21.90
CA ALA A 338 -10.46 3.64 -21.88
C ALA A 338 -11.12 2.43 -21.20
N ALA A 339 -11.79 2.63 -20.05
CA ALA A 339 -12.53 1.59 -19.33
C ALA A 339 -13.67 1.01 -20.19
N LEU A 340 -14.48 1.86 -20.85
CA LEU A 340 -15.54 1.42 -21.76
C LEU A 340 -14.99 0.58 -22.93
N ARG A 341 -13.85 0.97 -23.52
CA ARG A 341 -13.19 0.17 -24.58
C ARG A 341 -12.63 -1.15 -24.06
N GLN A 342 -12.12 -1.20 -22.82
CA GLN A 342 -11.75 -2.47 -22.18
C GLN A 342 -12.97 -3.37 -21.97
N GLN A 343 -14.11 -2.83 -21.54
CA GLN A 343 -15.35 -3.58 -21.37
C GLN A 343 -15.87 -4.14 -22.70
N GLN A 344 -15.82 -3.36 -23.78
CA GLN A 344 -16.17 -3.82 -25.14
C GLN A 344 -15.30 -5.01 -25.57
N VAL A 345 -13.96 -4.89 -25.49
CA VAL A 345 -13.03 -5.99 -25.85
C VAL A 345 -13.20 -7.23 -24.96
N ARG A 346 -13.64 -7.07 -23.70
CA ARG A 346 -13.99 -8.20 -22.81
C ARG A 346 -15.31 -8.87 -23.24
N ALA A 347 -16.31 -8.10 -23.66
CA ALA A 347 -17.59 -8.62 -24.14
C ALA A 347 -17.43 -9.35 -25.49
N GLU A 348 -16.65 -8.79 -26.42
CA GLU A 348 -16.29 -9.42 -27.70
C GLU A 348 -15.64 -10.80 -27.46
N ARG A 349 -14.59 -10.87 -26.63
CA ARG A 349 -13.92 -12.13 -26.29
C ARG A 349 -14.83 -13.15 -25.59
N ARG A 350 -15.79 -12.70 -24.77
CA ARG A 350 -16.80 -13.60 -24.18
C ARG A 350 -17.73 -14.16 -25.25
N ALA A 351 -18.17 -13.34 -26.21
CA ALA A 351 -19.02 -13.77 -27.32
C ALA A 351 -18.29 -14.70 -28.31
N GLU A 352 -17.01 -14.45 -28.59
CA GLU A 352 -16.14 -15.37 -29.35
C GLU A 352 -16.00 -16.72 -28.64
N SER A 353 -15.73 -16.71 -27.33
CA SER A 353 -15.59 -17.92 -26.52
C SER A 353 -16.89 -18.73 -26.48
N ALA A 354 -18.03 -18.07 -26.32
CA ALA A 354 -19.36 -18.71 -26.31
C ALA A 354 -19.73 -19.35 -27.66
N ARG A 355 -19.22 -18.82 -28.79
CA ARG A 355 -19.40 -19.41 -30.12
C ARG A 355 -18.51 -20.63 -30.39
N GLY A 356 -17.56 -20.93 -29.49
CA GLY A 356 -16.63 -22.05 -29.64
C GLY A 356 -17.18 -23.43 -29.23
N VAL A 357 -18.39 -23.50 -28.67
CA VAL A 357 -18.99 -24.76 -28.18
C VAL A 357 -20.02 -25.29 -29.21
N PRO A 358 -19.79 -26.45 -29.85
CA PRO A 358 -20.72 -26.98 -30.85
C PRO A 358 -21.96 -27.59 -30.19
N ALA A 359 -23.14 -27.05 -30.51
CA ALA A 359 -24.41 -27.62 -30.10
C ALA A 359 -24.74 -28.88 -30.92
N VAL A 360 -24.96 -30.01 -30.24
CA VAL A 360 -25.37 -31.27 -30.88
C VAL A 360 -26.86 -31.20 -31.25
N VAL A 361 -27.14 -30.98 -32.53
CA VAL A 361 -28.52 -30.93 -33.05
C VAL A 361 -29.05 -32.34 -33.27
N ARG A 362 -30.01 -32.75 -32.44
CA ARG A 362 -30.81 -33.97 -32.63
C ARG A 362 -31.79 -33.74 -33.79
N ARG A 363 -31.72 -34.58 -34.83
CA ARG A 363 -32.70 -34.60 -35.93
C ARG A 363 -33.74 -35.69 -35.71
N GLU A 364 -34.98 -35.36 -36.01
CA GLU A 364 -36.14 -36.24 -36.02
C GLU A 364 -36.65 -36.37 -37.47
N THR A 365 -37.32 -37.47 -37.81
CA THR A 365 -37.57 -37.84 -39.22
C THR A 365 -38.99 -38.34 -39.47
N ASP A 366 -39.76 -37.61 -40.27
CA ASP A 366 -41.09 -37.99 -40.73
C ASP A 366 -41.10 -38.62 -42.14
N ARG A 367 -42.17 -39.38 -42.42
CA ARG A 367 -42.27 -40.28 -43.59
C ARG A 367 -43.73 -40.41 -44.07
N PRO A 368 -44.05 -40.12 -45.34
CA PRO A 368 -45.42 -40.23 -45.86
C PRO A 368 -45.76 -41.62 -46.42
N THR A 369 -47.07 -41.92 -46.50
CA THR A 369 -47.64 -43.22 -46.91
C THR A 369 -48.51 -43.06 -48.17
N ALA A 370 -48.66 -44.13 -48.97
CA ALA A 370 -49.51 -44.15 -50.17
C ALA A 370 -50.60 -45.25 -50.08
N GLN A 371 -51.69 -45.09 -50.82
CA GLN A 371 -52.81 -46.05 -50.90
C GLN A 371 -53.20 -46.37 -52.37
N SER A 372 -54.09 -47.34 -52.55
CA SER A 372 -54.29 -48.13 -53.78
C SER A 372 -55.76 -48.18 -54.24
N SER A 373 -56.01 -48.46 -55.52
CA SER A 373 -57.30 -48.91 -56.05
C SER A 373 -57.17 -49.65 -57.41
N ARG A 374 -58.16 -50.49 -57.73
CA ARG A 374 -58.29 -51.46 -58.84
C ARG A 374 -59.81 -51.79 -59.01
N PRO A 375 -60.28 -52.61 -59.97
CA PRO A 375 -59.97 -52.77 -61.40
C PRO A 375 -61.31 -52.82 -62.23
N GLN A 376 -61.44 -53.78 -63.19
CA GLN A 376 -62.64 -54.23 -63.98
C GLN A 376 -62.85 -53.61 -65.39
N ASP A 377 -63.33 -54.35 -66.41
CA ASP A 377 -63.22 -55.80 -66.68
C ASP A 377 -63.34 -56.12 -68.20
N ARG A 378 -63.03 -57.36 -68.62
CA ARG A 378 -63.07 -57.88 -70.00
C ARG A 378 -64.40 -58.59 -70.31
N ARG A 379 -65.11 -58.19 -71.39
CA ARG A 379 -65.87 -59.14 -72.27
C ARG A 379 -66.43 -58.59 -73.60
N THR A 380 -66.49 -57.27 -73.84
CA THR A 380 -67.20 -56.68 -74.99
C THR A 380 -66.36 -56.42 -76.26
N LEU A 381 -65.13 -56.95 -76.35
CA LEU A 381 -64.15 -56.53 -77.38
C LEU A 381 -64.22 -57.25 -78.73
N GLN A 382 -64.69 -58.50 -78.82
CA GLN A 382 -64.56 -59.28 -80.06
C GLN A 382 -65.56 -58.90 -81.16
N ARG A 383 -66.86 -58.72 -80.86
CA ARG A 383 -67.87 -58.33 -81.88
C ARG A 383 -67.62 -56.94 -82.51
N ARG A 384 -66.94 -56.03 -81.80
CA ARG A 384 -66.58 -54.69 -82.32
C ARG A 384 -65.40 -54.69 -83.30
N ALA A 385 -64.64 -55.79 -83.38
CA ALA A 385 -63.37 -55.84 -84.12
C ALA A 385 -63.53 -55.98 -85.64
N GLN A 386 -64.65 -56.53 -86.14
CA GLN A 386 -64.87 -56.73 -87.58
C GLN A 386 -65.39 -55.45 -88.27
N GLN A 387 -66.44 -54.80 -87.75
CA GLN A 387 -66.94 -53.53 -88.31
C GLN A 387 -65.87 -52.41 -88.32
N GLN A 388 -64.94 -52.40 -87.36
CA GLN A 388 -63.84 -51.42 -87.37
C GLN A 388 -62.82 -51.61 -88.50
N ARG A 389 -62.73 -52.77 -89.18
CA ARG A 389 -61.76 -52.96 -90.27
C ARG A 389 -62.15 -52.18 -91.53
N GLN A 390 -63.40 -52.30 -91.98
CA GLN A 390 -63.88 -51.63 -93.19
C GLN A 390 -63.81 -50.10 -93.09
N VAL A 391 -64.10 -49.54 -91.90
CA VAL A 391 -63.96 -48.08 -91.64
C VAL A 391 -62.48 -47.64 -91.64
N ARG A 392 -61.55 -48.50 -91.21
CA ARG A 392 -60.11 -48.20 -91.22
C ARG A 392 -59.55 -48.11 -92.64
N GLU A 393 -59.92 -49.01 -93.54
CA GLU A 393 -59.43 -48.97 -94.94
C GLU A 393 -59.91 -47.72 -95.69
N ALA A 394 -61.19 -47.35 -95.52
CA ALA A 394 -61.76 -46.12 -96.09
C ALA A 394 -61.06 -44.84 -95.57
N SER A 395 -60.66 -44.82 -94.29
CA SER A 395 -59.94 -43.69 -93.69
C SER A 395 -58.44 -43.67 -94.03
N GLN A 396 -57.80 -44.82 -94.22
CA GLN A 396 -56.41 -44.92 -94.69
C GLN A 396 -56.25 -44.31 -96.09
N ARG A 397 -57.16 -44.58 -97.03
CA ARG A 397 -57.12 -43.96 -98.37
C ARG A 397 -57.21 -42.43 -98.33
N ARG A 398 -57.99 -41.85 -97.41
CA ARG A 398 -58.04 -40.38 -97.20
C ARG A 398 -56.82 -39.80 -96.47
N ALA A 399 -56.06 -40.60 -95.73
CA ALA A 399 -54.84 -40.15 -95.05
C ALA A 399 -53.67 -39.93 -96.02
N LEU A 400 -53.54 -40.79 -97.04
CA LEU A 400 -52.42 -40.84 -98.00
C LEU A 400 -52.27 -39.62 -98.92
N HIS A 401 -53.22 -38.68 -98.93
CA HIS A 401 -53.13 -37.42 -99.71
C HIS A 401 -52.98 -36.16 -98.85
N ARG A 402 -52.99 -36.27 -97.51
CA ARG A 402 -52.97 -35.11 -96.59
C ARG A 402 -51.65 -34.97 -95.80
N THR A 403 -50.69 -35.86 -96.04
CA THR A 403 -49.39 -35.93 -95.36
C THR A 403 -48.33 -34.91 -95.83
N PRO A 404 -48.04 -34.69 -97.15
CA PRO A 404 -46.86 -33.93 -97.55
C PRO A 404 -46.92 -32.44 -97.16
N VAL A 405 -48.11 -31.83 -97.21
CA VAL A 405 -48.31 -30.40 -96.88
C VAL A 405 -48.00 -30.11 -95.41
N ARG A 406 -48.35 -31.01 -94.49
CA ARG A 406 -48.05 -30.87 -93.05
C ARG A 406 -46.56 -31.04 -92.72
N GLN A 407 -45.87 -31.94 -93.41
CA GLN A 407 -44.43 -32.12 -93.23
C GLN A 407 -43.65 -30.89 -93.72
N ALA A 408 -44.07 -30.30 -94.84
CA ALA A 408 -43.47 -29.07 -95.36
C ALA A 408 -43.63 -27.87 -94.41
N SER A 409 -44.79 -27.71 -93.76
CA SER A 409 -45.00 -26.61 -92.79
C SER A 409 -44.16 -26.79 -91.53
N GLN A 410 -44.14 -28.00 -90.96
CA GLN A 410 -43.35 -28.31 -89.76
C GLN A 410 -41.84 -28.07 -89.98
N ARG A 411 -41.31 -28.44 -91.16
CA ARG A 411 -39.90 -28.23 -91.51
C ARG A 411 -39.54 -26.74 -91.61
N ARG A 412 -40.47 -25.89 -92.09
CA ARG A 412 -40.31 -24.42 -92.08
C ARG A 412 -40.33 -23.82 -90.68
N GLU A 413 -41.12 -24.37 -89.76
CA GLU A 413 -41.15 -23.91 -88.36
C GLU A 413 -39.89 -24.32 -87.59
N GLN A 414 -39.39 -25.54 -87.81
CA GLN A 414 -38.12 -26.01 -87.24
C GLN A 414 -36.95 -25.10 -87.64
N LEU A 415 -36.78 -24.81 -88.94
CA LEU A 415 -35.73 -23.91 -89.43
C LEU A 415 -35.85 -22.49 -88.80
N ARG A 416 -37.07 -21.97 -88.61
CA ARG A 416 -37.31 -20.67 -87.95
C ARG A 416 -36.95 -20.70 -86.46
N ALA A 417 -37.25 -21.79 -85.75
CA ALA A 417 -36.88 -21.97 -84.35
C ALA A 417 -35.35 -22.11 -84.18
N GLU A 418 -34.71 -22.90 -85.05
CA GLU A 418 -33.25 -23.07 -85.09
C GLU A 418 -32.53 -21.74 -85.33
N THR A 419 -32.97 -20.99 -86.35
CA THR A 419 -32.45 -19.64 -86.65
C THR A 419 -32.53 -18.71 -85.43
N ARG A 420 -33.67 -18.69 -84.72
CA ARG A 420 -33.83 -17.92 -83.47
C ARG A 420 -32.85 -18.38 -82.38
N SER A 421 -32.61 -19.67 -82.24
CA SER A 421 -31.67 -20.23 -81.26
C SER A 421 -30.20 -19.86 -81.55
N ILE A 422 -29.85 -19.69 -82.83
CA ILE A 422 -28.53 -19.26 -83.27
C ILE A 422 -28.36 -17.77 -82.96
N SER A 423 -29.35 -16.94 -83.30
CA SER A 423 -29.34 -15.50 -82.97
C SER A 423 -29.24 -15.24 -81.47
N GLN A 424 -29.98 -15.99 -80.63
CA GLN A 424 -29.87 -15.89 -79.17
C GLN A 424 -28.47 -16.29 -78.66
N ARG A 425 -27.89 -17.39 -79.16
CA ARG A 425 -26.53 -17.81 -78.78
C ARG A 425 -25.48 -16.77 -79.19
N GLN A 426 -25.61 -16.15 -80.37
CA GLN A 426 -24.74 -15.03 -80.78
C GLN A 426 -24.89 -13.79 -79.90
N ALA A 427 -26.12 -13.43 -79.51
CA ALA A 427 -26.36 -12.30 -78.60
C ALA A 427 -25.76 -12.54 -77.20
N GLN A 428 -25.90 -13.75 -76.66
CA GLN A 428 -25.28 -14.16 -75.39
C GLN A 428 -23.75 -14.14 -75.48
N ALA A 429 -23.17 -14.67 -76.56
CA ALA A 429 -21.72 -14.64 -76.79
C ALA A 429 -21.17 -13.20 -76.85
N ARG A 430 -21.89 -12.27 -77.48
CA ARG A 430 -21.56 -10.83 -77.49
C ARG A 430 -21.60 -10.22 -76.07
N HIS A 431 -22.65 -10.48 -75.28
CA HIS A 431 -22.74 -10.00 -73.89
C HIS A 431 -21.62 -10.53 -72.98
N VAL A 432 -21.27 -11.82 -73.08
CA VAL A 432 -20.16 -12.41 -72.32
C VAL A 432 -18.82 -11.80 -72.74
N SER A 433 -18.62 -11.60 -74.04
CA SER A 433 -17.39 -10.99 -74.58
C SER A 433 -17.22 -9.54 -74.12
N GLN A 434 -18.30 -8.77 -73.99
CA GLN A 434 -18.25 -7.38 -73.48
C GLN A 434 -18.00 -7.30 -71.96
N ARG A 435 -18.46 -8.26 -71.16
CA ARG A 435 -18.22 -8.28 -69.70
C ARG A 435 -16.81 -8.70 -69.31
N ARG A 436 -16.15 -9.57 -70.08
CA ARG A 436 -14.84 -10.16 -69.74
C ARG A 436 -13.72 -9.10 -69.53
N PRO A 437 -13.59 -8.05 -70.37
CA PRO A 437 -12.62 -6.97 -70.14
C PRO A 437 -12.92 -6.14 -68.89
N GLN A 438 -14.20 -5.85 -68.62
CA GLN A 438 -14.62 -5.06 -67.44
C GLN A 438 -14.25 -5.76 -66.13
N GLN A 439 -14.46 -7.08 -66.05
CA GLN A 439 -14.05 -7.88 -64.89
C GLN A 439 -12.53 -7.91 -64.73
N GLN A 440 -11.77 -8.08 -65.82
CA GLN A 440 -10.30 -8.03 -65.77
C GLN A 440 -9.77 -6.66 -65.32
N ALA A 441 -10.41 -5.56 -65.73
CA ALA A 441 -10.06 -4.21 -65.28
C ALA A 441 -10.31 -4.03 -63.77
N GLN A 442 -11.45 -4.48 -63.25
CA GLN A 442 -11.74 -4.45 -61.81
C GLN A 442 -10.74 -5.26 -60.99
N VAL A 443 -10.40 -6.48 -61.42
CA VAL A 443 -9.39 -7.31 -60.75
C VAL A 443 -8.03 -6.62 -60.72
N ARG A 444 -7.59 -5.99 -61.83
CA ARG A 444 -6.33 -5.22 -61.87
C ARG A 444 -6.35 -4.04 -60.88
N GLN A 445 -7.44 -3.28 -60.78
CA GLN A 445 -7.56 -2.18 -59.81
C GLN A 445 -7.52 -2.67 -58.35
N VAL A 446 -8.17 -3.80 -58.02
CA VAL A 446 -8.12 -4.38 -56.67
C VAL A 446 -6.70 -4.84 -56.32
N SER A 447 -5.99 -5.48 -57.26
CA SER A 447 -4.58 -5.86 -57.08
C SER A 447 -3.67 -4.65 -56.84
N GLN A 448 -3.84 -3.56 -57.61
CA GLN A 448 -3.07 -2.33 -57.41
C GLN A 448 -3.32 -1.69 -56.03
N ARG A 449 -4.59 -1.63 -55.58
CA ARG A 449 -4.92 -1.12 -54.23
C ARG A 449 -4.32 -1.99 -53.12
N ARG A 450 -4.32 -3.32 -53.26
CA ARG A 450 -3.66 -4.24 -52.31
C ARG A 450 -2.14 -4.05 -52.27
N ALA A 451 -1.49 -3.83 -53.41
CA ALA A 451 -0.06 -3.55 -53.46
C ALA A 451 0.28 -2.23 -52.73
N GLN A 452 -0.49 -1.16 -52.99
CA GLN A 452 -0.32 0.13 -52.30
C GLN A 452 -0.52 0.02 -50.77
N GLN A 453 -1.51 -0.77 -50.33
CA GLN A 453 -1.73 -1.03 -48.90
C GLN A 453 -0.57 -1.82 -48.26
N HIS A 454 0.01 -2.80 -48.96
CA HIS A 454 1.20 -3.52 -48.49
C HIS A 454 2.42 -2.61 -48.36
N GLU A 455 2.61 -1.67 -49.29
CA GLU A 455 3.73 -0.72 -49.25
C GLU A 455 3.59 0.25 -48.08
N GLN A 456 2.39 0.78 -47.84
CA GLN A 456 2.09 1.61 -46.66
C GLN A 456 2.29 0.82 -45.35
N ALA A 457 1.87 -0.44 -45.29
CA ALA A 457 2.09 -1.29 -44.12
C ALA A 457 3.59 -1.54 -43.85
N ARG A 458 4.41 -1.72 -44.89
CA ARG A 458 5.87 -1.82 -44.78
C ARG A 458 6.48 -0.54 -44.21
N GLN A 459 6.10 0.64 -44.72
CA GLN A 459 6.60 1.92 -44.23
C GLN A 459 6.21 2.18 -42.76
N VAL A 460 4.97 1.85 -42.35
CA VAL A 460 4.54 1.96 -40.95
C VAL A 460 5.32 0.99 -40.05
N SER A 461 5.60 -0.23 -40.51
CA SER A 461 6.42 -1.20 -39.79
C SER A 461 7.86 -0.70 -39.58
N GLN A 462 8.50 -0.18 -40.64
CA GLN A 462 9.85 0.41 -40.57
C GLN A 462 9.92 1.58 -39.58
N ARG A 463 8.94 2.52 -39.62
CA ARG A 463 8.89 3.64 -38.67
C ARG A 463 8.73 3.16 -37.22
N ARG A 464 7.92 2.12 -36.97
CA ARG A 464 7.80 1.49 -35.63
C ARG A 464 9.09 0.83 -35.17
N ALA A 465 9.82 0.15 -36.08
CA ALA A 465 11.12 -0.44 -35.78
C ALA A 465 12.16 0.62 -35.39
N GLN A 466 12.24 1.73 -36.15
CA GLN A 466 13.11 2.87 -35.85
C GLN A 466 12.78 3.51 -34.49
N GLN A 467 11.50 3.76 -34.19
CA GLN A 467 11.06 4.28 -32.88
C GLN A 467 11.40 3.32 -31.73
N SER A 468 11.27 2.00 -31.93
CA SER A 468 11.67 0.98 -30.96
C SER A 468 13.18 0.99 -30.70
N ALA A 469 14.00 1.13 -31.75
CA ALA A 469 15.45 1.25 -31.62
C ALA A 469 15.87 2.52 -30.84
N GLN A 470 15.25 3.67 -31.14
CA GLN A 470 15.49 4.92 -30.40
C GLN A 470 15.07 4.79 -28.93
N ALA A 471 13.92 4.19 -28.63
CA ALA A 471 13.47 3.94 -27.27
C ALA A 471 14.45 3.04 -26.48
N ARG A 472 15.04 2.02 -27.13
CA ARG A 472 16.09 1.17 -26.54
C ARG A 472 17.37 1.97 -26.25
N GLN A 473 17.83 2.83 -27.15
CA GLN A 473 19.00 3.69 -26.89
C GLN A 473 18.76 4.66 -25.71
N VAL A 474 17.57 5.25 -25.61
CA VAL A 474 17.20 6.13 -24.49
C VAL A 474 17.15 5.36 -23.16
N SER A 475 16.61 4.13 -23.15
CA SER A 475 16.60 3.31 -21.94
C SER A 475 18.01 2.87 -21.50
N GLN A 476 18.89 2.53 -22.44
CA GLN A 476 20.31 2.22 -22.16
C GLN A 476 21.05 3.42 -21.55
N ARG A 477 20.95 4.61 -22.16
CA ARG A 477 21.56 5.84 -21.60
C ARG A 477 21.04 6.15 -20.19
N ARG A 478 19.74 5.95 -19.95
CA ARG A 478 19.12 6.14 -18.63
C ARG A 478 19.61 5.11 -17.59
N ALA A 479 19.85 3.87 -18.00
CA ALA A 479 20.42 2.82 -17.14
C ALA A 479 21.89 3.14 -16.78
N GLN A 480 22.70 3.60 -17.74
CA GLN A 480 24.07 4.05 -17.51
C GLN A 480 24.13 5.22 -16.50
N GLN A 481 23.29 6.24 -16.67
CA GLN A 481 23.18 7.35 -15.71
C GLN A 481 22.77 6.88 -14.29
N GLN A 482 21.88 5.89 -14.18
CA GLN A 482 21.51 5.30 -12.89
C GLN A 482 22.66 4.50 -12.27
N ALA A 483 23.48 3.80 -13.05
CA ALA A 483 24.66 3.11 -12.56
C ALA A 483 25.72 4.09 -12.03
N GLN A 484 26.01 5.17 -12.77
CA GLN A 484 26.90 6.25 -12.32
C GLN A 484 26.39 6.92 -11.03
N ALA A 485 25.10 7.23 -10.94
CA ALA A 485 24.50 7.80 -9.72
C ALA A 485 24.63 6.86 -8.51
N ARG A 486 24.50 5.54 -8.70
CA ARG A 486 24.75 4.54 -7.65
C ARG A 486 26.21 4.56 -7.19
N GLN A 487 27.18 4.54 -8.10
CA GLN A 487 28.61 4.61 -7.76
C GLN A 487 28.97 5.88 -6.96
N VAL A 488 28.43 7.05 -7.35
CA VAL A 488 28.62 8.30 -6.61
C VAL A 488 27.99 8.22 -5.20
N SER A 489 26.82 7.60 -5.06
CA SER A 489 26.20 7.41 -3.75
C SER A 489 27.00 6.46 -2.84
N GLN A 490 27.60 5.40 -3.39
CA GLN A 490 28.46 4.46 -2.66
C GLN A 490 29.74 5.14 -2.16
N ARG A 491 30.43 5.90 -3.01
CA ARG A 491 31.62 6.68 -2.60
C ARG A 491 31.31 7.68 -1.48
N ARG A 492 30.16 8.38 -1.55
CA ARG A 492 29.70 9.28 -0.47
C ARG A 492 29.37 8.54 0.83
N ALA A 493 28.79 7.34 0.76
CA ALA A 493 28.52 6.51 1.93
C ALA A 493 29.83 6.04 2.60
N GLN A 494 30.82 5.59 1.81
CA GLN A 494 32.15 5.21 2.29
C GLN A 494 32.87 6.38 2.99
N GLN A 495 32.89 7.57 2.37
CA GLN A 495 33.46 8.79 2.99
C GLN A 495 32.74 9.16 4.30
N SER A 496 31.41 9.01 4.37
CA SER A 496 30.65 9.27 5.60
C SER A 496 30.97 8.26 6.71
N ALA A 497 31.18 6.98 6.36
CA ALA A 497 31.60 5.95 7.32
C ALA A 497 33.01 6.24 7.88
N GLN A 498 33.97 6.57 7.01
CA GLN A 498 35.33 6.96 7.42
C GLN A 498 35.32 8.19 8.34
N ALA A 499 34.54 9.22 8.02
CA ALA A 499 34.38 10.40 8.86
C ALA A 499 33.80 10.08 10.25
N ARG A 500 32.83 9.16 10.33
CA ARG A 500 32.27 8.67 11.61
C ARG A 500 33.32 7.92 12.43
N GLN A 501 34.06 6.99 11.84
CA GLN A 501 35.16 6.28 12.51
C GLN A 501 36.23 7.25 13.05
N ALA A 502 36.61 8.28 12.27
CA ALA A 502 37.53 9.32 12.70
C ALA A 502 36.99 10.14 13.89
N SER A 503 35.70 10.50 13.90
CA SER A 503 35.08 11.18 15.05
C SER A 503 35.00 10.31 16.30
N GLN A 504 34.72 9.01 16.16
CA GLN A 504 34.70 8.05 17.27
C GLN A 504 36.07 7.90 17.92
N ARG A 505 37.14 7.76 17.12
CA ARG A 505 38.52 7.71 17.62
C ARG A 505 38.91 8.98 18.37
N ARG A 506 38.55 10.16 17.87
CA ARG A 506 38.77 11.45 18.57
C ARG A 506 38.01 11.52 19.90
N ALA A 507 36.76 11.06 19.94
CA ALA A 507 35.97 11.02 21.18
C ALA A 507 36.56 10.06 22.23
N GLN A 508 37.05 8.89 21.81
CA GLN A 508 37.75 7.93 22.68
C GLN A 508 39.04 8.53 23.26
N GLN A 509 39.86 9.18 22.43
CA GLN A 509 41.08 9.88 22.87
C GLN A 509 40.77 10.99 23.89
N GLN A 510 39.71 11.78 23.67
CA GLN A 510 39.27 12.80 24.63
C GLN A 510 38.77 12.20 25.94
N ALA A 511 38.08 11.06 25.91
CA ALA A 511 37.65 10.35 27.12
C ALA A 511 38.85 9.82 27.93
N GLN A 512 39.83 9.21 27.26
CA GLN A 512 41.07 8.74 27.89
C GLN A 512 41.88 9.90 28.50
N ALA A 513 42.01 11.03 27.80
CA ALA A 513 42.67 12.23 28.32
C ALA A 513 41.98 12.79 29.58
N ARG A 514 40.64 12.78 29.62
CA ARG A 514 39.87 13.17 30.82
C ARG A 514 40.06 12.21 31.99
N GLN A 515 40.10 10.90 31.75
CA GLN A 515 40.40 9.91 32.80
C GLN A 515 41.84 10.08 33.34
N ALA A 516 42.81 10.36 32.47
CA ALA A 516 44.19 10.61 32.87
C ALA A 516 44.34 11.89 33.71
N SER A 517 43.63 12.98 33.36
CA SER A 517 43.66 14.21 34.17
C SER A 517 42.97 14.04 35.52
N GLN A 518 41.85 13.30 35.58
CA GLN A 518 41.18 12.94 36.84
C GLN A 518 42.10 12.12 37.77
N ARG A 519 42.82 11.11 37.25
CA ARG A 519 43.78 10.33 38.05
C ARG A 519 44.92 11.21 38.60
N ARG A 520 45.47 12.12 37.79
CA ARG A 520 46.51 13.09 38.24
C ARG A 520 45.97 14.06 39.31
N ALA A 521 44.71 14.49 39.20
CA ALA A 521 44.06 15.32 40.21
C ALA A 521 43.88 14.57 41.55
N GLN A 522 43.45 13.30 41.50
CA GLN A 522 43.33 12.45 42.69
C GLN A 522 44.68 12.22 43.38
N GLN A 523 45.73 11.91 42.61
CA GLN A 523 47.10 11.74 43.14
C GLN A 523 47.63 13.02 43.78
N SER A 524 47.42 14.20 43.19
CA SER A 524 47.87 15.46 43.79
C SER A 524 47.07 15.86 45.04
N ALA A 525 45.79 15.49 45.13
CA ALA A 525 44.99 15.63 46.35
C ALA A 525 45.50 14.72 47.48
N GLN A 526 45.82 13.46 47.19
CA GLN A 526 46.41 12.52 48.15
C GLN A 526 47.77 13.01 48.66
N ALA A 527 48.66 13.47 47.76
CA ALA A 527 49.95 14.03 48.13
C ALA A 527 49.82 15.26 49.05
N ARG A 528 48.83 16.14 48.80
CA ARG A 528 48.51 17.28 49.69
C ARG A 528 48.04 16.81 51.08
N GLN A 529 47.19 15.79 51.18
CA GLN A 529 46.75 15.24 52.47
C GLN A 529 47.90 14.62 53.27
N VAL A 530 48.81 13.90 52.62
CA VAL A 530 50.01 13.33 53.27
C VAL A 530 50.94 14.45 53.77
N SER A 531 51.15 15.49 52.97
CA SER A 531 51.91 16.68 53.38
C SER A 531 51.31 17.39 54.60
N GLN A 532 49.98 17.61 54.60
CA GLN A 532 49.25 18.19 55.73
C GLN A 532 49.38 17.37 57.01
N ARG A 533 49.22 16.04 56.94
CA ARG A 533 49.42 15.14 58.09
C ARG A 533 50.84 15.22 58.65
N ARG A 534 51.86 15.26 57.78
CA ARG A 534 53.27 15.39 58.20
C ARG A 534 53.55 16.73 58.88
N ALA A 535 52.96 17.83 58.39
CA ALA A 535 53.06 19.14 59.01
C ALA A 535 52.37 19.19 60.39
N GLN A 536 51.20 18.56 60.54
CA GLN A 536 50.49 18.43 61.83
C GLN A 536 51.33 17.64 62.85
N GLN A 537 51.93 16.50 62.46
CA GLN A 537 52.83 15.72 63.31
C GLN A 537 54.06 16.53 63.75
N GLN A 538 54.67 17.31 62.85
CA GLN A 538 55.78 18.20 63.18
C GLN A 538 55.38 19.31 64.16
N ALA A 539 54.17 19.88 64.02
CA ALA A 539 53.65 20.87 64.96
C ALA A 539 53.42 20.28 66.36
N GLN A 540 52.83 19.07 66.43
CA GLN A 540 52.65 18.34 67.69
C GLN A 540 53.98 18.00 68.37
N ALA A 541 54.99 17.55 67.60
CA ALA A 541 56.33 17.28 68.12
C ALA A 541 57.01 18.53 68.68
N ARG A 542 56.85 19.69 68.02
CA ARG A 542 57.33 21.00 68.52
C ARG A 542 56.62 21.44 69.81
N GLN A 543 55.31 21.23 69.91
CA GLN A 543 54.57 21.51 71.15
C GLN A 543 55.01 20.58 72.30
N ALA A 544 55.28 19.31 72.01
CA ALA A 544 55.77 18.35 72.99
C ALA A 544 57.19 18.69 73.50
N SER A 545 58.10 19.11 72.61
CA SER A 545 59.45 19.54 73.02
C SER A 545 59.42 20.86 73.81
N GLN A 546 58.57 21.83 73.43
CA GLN A 546 58.35 23.05 74.20
C GLN A 546 57.82 22.76 75.62
N ARG A 547 56.84 21.84 75.77
CA ARG A 547 56.34 21.41 77.09
C ARG A 547 57.42 20.75 77.93
N ARG A 548 58.25 19.86 77.34
CA ARG A 548 59.39 19.26 78.05
C ARG A 548 60.43 20.30 78.49
N ALA A 549 60.74 21.28 77.64
CA ALA A 549 61.66 22.37 78.01
C ALA A 549 61.10 23.22 79.16
N GLN A 550 59.81 23.57 79.13
CA GLN A 550 59.14 24.27 80.23
C GLN A 550 59.20 23.48 81.54
N GLN A 551 58.93 22.17 81.50
CA GLN A 551 59.04 21.27 82.66
C GLN A 551 60.47 21.20 83.20
N GLN A 552 61.49 21.13 82.34
CA GLN A 552 62.90 21.17 82.77
C GLN A 552 63.29 22.51 83.41
N THR A 553 62.82 23.64 82.88
CA THR A 553 63.04 24.96 83.48
C THR A 553 62.35 25.08 84.84
N GLN A 554 61.12 24.59 84.98
CA GLN A 554 60.42 24.54 86.27
C GLN A 554 61.17 23.65 87.28
N ALA A 555 61.60 22.46 86.87
CA ALA A 555 62.37 21.55 87.72
C ALA A 555 63.69 22.18 88.21
N ARG A 556 64.41 22.91 87.34
CA ARG A 556 65.63 23.67 87.72
C ARG A 556 65.35 24.81 88.73
N GLN A 557 64.15 25.39 88.74
CA GLN A 557 63.79 26.40 89.75
C GLN A 557 63.43 25.80 91.12
N VAL A 558 63.09 24.50 91.22
CA VAL A 558 62.69 23.89 92.51
C VAL A 558 63.83 23.90 93.54
N PRO A 559 65.08 23.49 93.22
CA PRO A 559 66.22 23.65 94.13
C PRO A 559 66.44 25.10 94.56
N GLN A 560 66.50 26.04 93.62
CA GLN A 560 66.72 27.47 93.91
C GLN A 560 65.63 28.06 94.83
N ARG A 561 64.36 27.72 94.61
CA ARG A 561 63.25 28.13 95.50
C ARG A 561 63.33 27.46 96.88
N ARG A 562 63.84 26.22 96.97
CA ARG A 562 64.08 25.51 98.24
C ARG A 562 65.23 26.16 99.02
N GLU A 563 66.32 26.50 98.35
CA GLU A 563 67.47 27.22 98.91
C GLU A 563 67.07 28.62 99.39
N GLN A 564 66.32 29.38 98.58
CA GLN A 564 65.79 30.69 98.99
C GLN A 564 64.90 30.58 100.23
N ARG A 565 64.00 29.59 100.30
CA ARG A 565 63.18 29.34 101.51
C ARG A 565 64.03 28.95 102.71
N GLN A 566 65.07 28.13 102.53
CA GLN A 566 66.01 27.79 103.61
C GLN A 566 66.87 28.98 104.06
N ALA A 567 67.27 29.86 103.15
CA ALA A 567 67.99 31.10 103.46
C ALA A 567 67.09 32.08 104.24
N GLN A 568 65.84 32.24 103.82
CA GLN A 568 64.82 33.02 104.55
C GLN A 568 64.56 32.43 105.95
N ALA A 569 64.42 31.11 106.08
CA ALA A 569 64.26 30.44 107.38
C ALA A 569 65.50 30.59 108.28
N ARG A 570 66.71 30.57 107.71
CA ARG A 570 67.96 30.87 108.45
C ARG A 570 68.01 32.35 108.89
N GLN A 571 67.54 33.29 108.07
CA GLN A 571 67.46 34.71 108.42
C GLN A 571 66.43 34.98 109.52
N SER A 572 65.24 34.37 109.47
CA SER A 572 64.24 34.52 110.53
C SER A 572 64.69 33.83 111.83
N ALA A 573 65.30 32.64 111.75
CA ALA A 573 65.91 31.99 112.93
C ALA A 573 67.00 32.85 113.57
N ARG A 574 67.87 33.50 112.78
CA ARG A 574 68.86 34.48 113.29
C ARG A 574 68.17 35.66 113.98
N ARG A 575 67.18 36.30 113.34
CA ARG A 575 66.41 37.40 113.96
C ARG A 575 65.76 36.99 115.28
N SER A 576 65.20 35.78 115.37
CA SER A 576 64.63 35.25 116.62
C SER A 576 65.69 34.97 117.69
N ALA A 577 66.87 34.48 117.31
CA ALA A 577 67.99 34.28 118.23
C ALA A 577 68.61 35.61 118.71
N ASP A 578 68.63 36.64 117.86
CA ASP A 578 69.09 37.98 118.22
C ASP A 578 68.06 38.71 119.10
N MET A 579 66.76 38.52 118.87
CA MET A 579 65.73 38.95 119.81
C MET A 579 65.83 38.23 121.16
N ARG A 580 66.08 36.91 121.18
CA ARG A 580 66.34 36.18 122.44
C ARG A 580 67.54 36.76 123.17
N ARG A 581 68.71 36.89 122.53
CA ARG A 581 69.90 37.52 123.15
C ARG A 581 69.66 38.98 123.59
N GLY A 582 68.75 39.70 122.92
CA GLY A 582 68.29 41.02 123.36
C GLY A 582 67.39 41.01 124.59
N ILE A 583 66.59 39.95 124.78
CA ILE A 583 65.80 39.69 126.00
C ILE A 583 66.72 39.21 127.13
N ASP A 584 67.59 38.24 126.86
CA ASP A 584 68.54 37.67 127.83
C ASP A 584 69.46 38.76 128.42
N ARG A 585 69.95 39.69 127.58
CA ARG A 585 70.66 40.89 128.05
C ARG A 585 69.82 41.80 128.94
N ARG A 586 68.52 42.00 128.64
CA ARG A 586 67.61 42.82 129.46
C ARG A 586 67.24 42.17 130.80
N ILE A 587 67.36 40.85 130.89
CA ILE A 587 67.24 40.10 132.16
C ILE A 587 68.55 40.25 132.95
N ALA A 588 69.70 40.00 132.31
CA ALA A 588 71.02 40.12 132.93
C ALA A 588 71.40 41.56 133.38
N THR A 589 70.66 42.59 132.96
CA THR A 589 70.79 43.98 133.47
C THR A 589 69.67 44.37 134.44
N ARG A 590 69.03 43.41 135.11
CA ARG A 590 67.90 43.66 136.03
C ARG A 590 68.09 43.10 137.44
N ASP A 591 69.08 42.23 137.62
CA ASP A 591 69.46 41.61 138.90
C ASP A 591 70.80 42.20 139.43
N ASN A 592 71.01 43.51 139.22
CA ASN A 592 72.25 44.24 139.55
C ASN A 592 71.97 45.73 139.84
#